data_AF-A0A2P4EZL8-F1
#
_entry.id   AF-A0A2P4EZL8-F1
#
_cell.length_a   1.000
_cell.length_b   1.000
_cell.length_c   1.000
_cell.angle_alpha   90.00
_cell.angle_beta   90.00
_cell.angle_gamma   90.00
#
_symmetry.space_group_name_H-M   'P 1'
#
loop_
_entity.id
_entity.type
_entity.pdbx_description
1 polymer ?
#
loop_
_entity_poly.entity_id
_entity_poly.type
_entity_poly.pdbx_seq_one_letter_code
_entity_poly.pdbx_strand_id
1 'polypeptide(L)'
;MSRVEHLFARLSLALLWLLTGVVSLTAGQSIGVEVLTAAGVDRTLIVPLIWAGSLLDLALGLWLLSGWALRLCCALQLGVVISYSILLSLLAPAFWLHPFGPLSKNLPILVLIWLLLRDHDKRTELT
;
A
#
# COMPACT_ATOMS: atom_id res chain seq x y z
N MET A 1 -16.08 7.53 13.29
CA MET A 1 -15.37 8.70 12.74
C MET A 1 -16.40 9.74 12.33
N SER A 2 -16.10 11.02 12.52
CA SER A 2 -16.88 12.08 11.87
C SER A 2 -16.78 11.94 10.34
N ARG A 3 -17.70 12.56 9.59
CA ARG A 3 -17.67 12.50 8.11
C ARG A 3 -16.35 13.06 7.54
N VAL A 4 -15.81 14.09 8.19
CA VAL A 4 -14.55 14.75 7.81
C VAL A 4 -13.35 13.84 8.07
N GLU A 5 -13.27 13.20 9.25
CA GLU A 5 -12.22 12.22 9.56
C GLU A 5 -12.21 11.05 8.57
N HIS A 6 -13.39 10.51 8.24
CA HIS A 6 -13.51 9.42 7.26
C HIS A 6 -12.98 9.84 5.89
N LEU A 7 -13.36 11.05 5.43
CA LEU A 7 -12.88 11.59 4.16
C LEU A 7 -11.36 11.76 4.16
N PHE A 8 -10.80 12.35 5.21
CA PHE A 8 -9.35 12.55 5.32
C PHE A 8 -8.57 11.23 5.38
N ALA A 9 -9.06 10.24 6.13
CA ALA A 9 -8.44 8.91 6.15
C ALA A 9 -8.42 8.29 4.75
N ARG A 10 -9.55 8.37 4.02
CA ARG A 10 -9.67 7.82 2.67
C ARG A 10 -8.77 8.54 1.66
N LEU A 11 -8.76 9.88 1.68
CA LEU A 11 -7.91 10.68 0.81
C LEU A 11 -6.41 10.49 1.12
N SER A 12 -6.05 10.40 2.40
CA SER A 12 -4.66 10.18 2.83
C SER A 12 -4.14 8.83 2.33
N LEU A 13 -4.90 7.75 2.52
CA LEU A 13 -4.54 6.43 2.00
C LEU A 13 -4.50 6.40 0.47
N ALA A 14 -5.49 7.01 -0.19
CA ALA A 14 -5.51 7.03 -1.65
C ALA A 14 -4.30 7.78 -2.22
N LEU A 15 -3.96 8.93 -1.65
CA LEU A 15 -2.78 9.69 -2.06
C LEU A 15 -1.50 8.88 -1.84
N LEU A 16 -1.38 8.16 -0.71
CA LEU A 16 -0.25 7.28 -0.44
C LEU A 16 -0.08 6.22 -1.53
N TRP A 17 -1.14 5.52 -1.91
CA TRP A 17 -1.12 4.52 -2.99
C TRP A 17 -0.80 5.13 -4.35
N LEU A 18 -1.41 6.26 -4.70
CA LEU A 18 -1.15 6.91 -5.99
C LEU A 18 0.30 7.40 -6.09
N LEU A 19 0.83 8.02 -5.04
CA LEU A 19 2.21 8.51 -5.02
C LEU A 19 3.21 7.36 -5.07
N THR A 20 2.99 6.28 -4.33
CA THR A 20 3.89 5.10 -4.34
C THR A 20 3.92 4.43 -5.71
N GLY A 21 2.77 4.27 -6.37
CA GLY A 21 2.71 3.76 -7.74
C GLY A 21 3.43 4.65 -8.75
N VAL A 22 3.23 5.98 -8.70
CA VAL A 22 3.93 6.93 -9.60
C VAL A 22 5.43 6.94 -9.34
N VAL A 23 5.86 7.00 -8.08
CA VAL A 23 7.28 7.03 -7.71
C VAL A 23 7.98 5.75 -8.17
N SER A 24 7.35 4.59 -8.01
CA SER A 24 7.90 3.29 -8.42
C SER A 24 8.15 3.18 -9.93
N LEU A 25 7.35 3.87 -10.75
CA LEU A 25 7.54 3.95 -12.21
C LEU A 25 8.53 5.03 -12.66
N THR A 26 8.87 5.97 -11.78
CA THR A 26 9.67 7.15 -12.11
C THR A 26 10.94 7.22 -11.26
N ALA A 27 10.99 8.13 -10.28
CA ALA A 27 12.19 8.43 -9.50
C ALA A 27 12.66 7.28 -8.59
N GLY A 28 11.76 6.37 -8.22
CA GLY A 28 12.03 5.23 -7.35
C GLY A 28 12.33 3.93 -8.08
N GLN A 29 12.28 3.89 -9.41
CA GLN A 29 12.44 2.64 -10.17
C GLN A 29 13.80 1.97 -9.91
N SER A 30 14.87 2.76 -9.82
CA SER A 30 16.22 2.25 -9.54
C SER A 30 16.31 1.53 -8.19
N ILE A 31 15.63 2.05 -7.17
CA ILE A 31 15.56 1.44 -5.83
C ILE A 31 14.86 0.08 -5.91
N GLY A 32 13.74 0.00 -6.62
CA GLY A 32 13.02 -1.26 -6.83
C GLY A 32 13.87 -2.31 -7.56
N VAL A 33 14.62 -1.89 -8.58
CA VAL A 33 15.56 -2.77 -9.31
C VAL A 33 16.66 -3.28 -8.39
N GLU A 34 17.26 -2.42 -7.57
CA GLU A 34 18.32 -2.79 -6.63
C GLU A 34 17.83 -3.81 -5.60
N VAL A 35 16.66 -3.57 -5.00
CA VAL A 35 16.06 -4.49 -4.02
C VAL A 35 15.78 -5.86 -4.63
N LEU A 36 15.15 -5.91 -5.83
CA LEU A 36 14.82 -7.17 -6.48
C LEU A 36 16.07 -7.91 -6.99
N THR A 37 17.10 -7.18 -7.44
CA THR A 37 18.39 -7.76 -7.83
C THR A 37 19.09 -8.36 -6.61
N ALA A 38 19.14 -7.64 -5.49
CA ALA A 38 19.73 -8.12 -4.23
C ALA A 38 18.98 -9.33 -3.67
N ALA A 39 17.67 -9.42 -3.92
CA ALA A 39 16.84 -10.56 -3.58
C ALA A 39 17.03 -11.79 -4.49
N GLY A 40 17.87 -11.71 -5.53
CA GLY A 40 18.13 -12.81 -6.47
C GLY A 40 16.99 -13.07 -7.46
N VAL A 41 16.10 -12.09 -7.69
CA VAL A 41 15.02 -12.20 -8.68
C VAL A 41 15.62 -12.22 -10.08
N ASP A 42 15.08 -13.08 -10.95
CA ASP A 42 15.48 -13.15 -12.36
C ASP A 42 15.36 -11.77 -13.03
N ARG A 43 16.42 -11.36 -13.72
CA ARG A 43 16.52 -10.06 -14.39
C ARG A 43 15.37 -9.79 -15.36
N THR A 44 14.83 -10.82 -15.99
CA THR A 44 13.69 -10.72 -16.91
C THR A 44 12.37 -10.39 -16.18
N LEU A 45 12.27 -10.71 -14.89
CA LEU A 45 11.07 -10.49 -14.06
C LEU A 45 11.10 -9.19 -13.27
N ILE A 46 12.27 -8.58 -13.06
CA ILE A 46 12.42 -7.36 -12.24
C ILE A 46 11.50 -6.23 -12.73
N VAL A 47 11.61 -5.86 -14.02
CA VAL A 47 10.81 -4.77 -14.57
C VAL A 47 9.31 -5.11 -14.56
N PRO A 48 8.87 -6.30 -15.02
CA PRO A 48 7.47 -6.71 -14.89
C PRO A 48 6.92 -6.64 -13.46
N LEU A 49 7.69 -7.05 -12.45
CA LEU A 49 7.27 -7.00 -11.04
C LEU A 49 7.11 -5.56 -10.54
N ILE A 50 8.03 -4.66 -10.90
CA ILE A 50 7.91 -3.24 -10.56
C ILE A 50 6.65 -2.64 -11.19
N TRP A 51 6.40 -2.93 -12.47
CA TRP A 51 5.19 -2.48 -13.15
C TRP A 51 3.93 -3.06 -12.52
N ALA A 52 3.92 -4.36 -12.20
CA ALA A 52 2.77 -5.01 -11.55
C ALA A 52 2.46 -4.39 -10.19
N GLY A 53 3.47 -4.18 -9.35
CA GLY A 53 3.30 -3.50 -8.05
C GLY A 53 2.82 -2.07 -8.22
N SER A 54 3.41 -1.31 -9.15
CA SER A 54 3.02 0.09 -9.37
C SER A 54 1.58 0.21 -9.89
N LEU A 55 1.17 -0.66 -10.81
CA LEU A 55 -0.20 -0.68 -11.33
C LEU A 55 -1.20 -1.10 -10.24
N LEU A 56 -0.82 -2.04 -9.37
CA LEU A 56 -1.62 -2.42 -8.20
C LEU A 56 -1.83 -1.23 -7.27
N ASP A 57 -0.77 -0.48 -6.96
CA ASP A 57 -0.83 0.72 -6.13
C ASP A 57 -1.77 1.76 -6.74
N LEU A 58 -1.60 2.08 -8.03
CA LEU A 58 -2.46 3.02 -8.74
C LEU A 58 -3.93 2.57 -8.74
N ALA A 59 -4.18 1.28 -8.99
CA ALA A 59 -5.53 0.71 -8.98
C ALA A 59 -6.18 0.80 -7.60
N LEU A 60 -5.46 0.47 -6.52
CA LEU A 60 -5.95 0.58 -5.15
C LEU A 60 -6.25 2.04 -4.77
N GLY A 61 -5.37 2.98 -5.15
CA GLY A 61 -5.58 4.41 -4.92
C GLY A 61 -6.84 4.93 -5.60
N LEU A 62 -7.02 4.63 -6.89
CA LEU A 62 -8.21 5.04 -7.65
C LEU A 62 -9.49 4.36 -7.13
N TRP A 63 -9.42 3.07 -6.80
CA TRP A 63 -10.55 2.34 -6.23
C TRP A 63 -10.97 2.97 -4.91
N LEU A 64 -10.01 3.27 -4.03
CA LEU A 64 -10.29 3.90 -2.75
C LEU A 64 -10.93 5.28 -2.88
N LEU A 65 -10.54 6.08 -3.89
CA LEU A 65 -11.18 7.37 -4.19
C LEU A 65 -12.63 7.21 -4.62
N SER A 66 -12.94 6.21 -5.45
CA SER A 66 -14.31 5.97 -5.92
C SER A 66 -15.28 5.64 -4.76
N GLY A 67 -14.77 5.02 -3.70
CA GLY A 67 -15.58 4.56 -2.57
C GLY A 67 -16.49 3.37 -2.90
N TRP A 68 -16.46 2.87 -4.13
CA TRP A 68 -17.19 1.67 -4.53
C TRP A 68 -16.64 0.44 -3.81
N ALA A 69 -17.51 -0.41 -3.27
CA ALA A 69 -17.12 -1.62 -2.52
C ALA A 69 -16.00 -1.37 -1.48
N LEU A 70 -16.09 -0.25 -0.74
CA LEU A 70 -15.03 0.24 0.16
C LEU A 70 -14.51 -0.82 1.13
N ARG A 71 -15.41 -1.66 1.67
CA ARG A 71 -15.06 -2.79 2.55
C ARG A 71 -14.05 -3.73 1.90
N LEU A 72 -14.33 -4.14 0.65
CA LEU A 72 -13.46 -5.05 -0.11
C LEU A 72 -12.14 -4.37 -0.45
N CYS A 73 -12.18 -3.10 -0.87
CA CYS A 73 -10.98 -2.31 -1.13
C CYS A 73 -10.07 -2.24 0.11
N CYS A 74 -10.62 -1.99 1.30
CA CYS A 74 -9.84 -1.97 2.54
C CYS A 74 -9.28 -3.35 2.91
N ALA A 75 -10.07 -4.42 2.77
CA ALA A 75 -9.61 -5.78 3.04
C ALA A 75 -8.44 -6.19 2.12
N LEU A 76 -8.51 -5.83 0.83
CA LEU A 76 -7.42 -6.07 -0.12
C LEU A 76 -6.19 -5.23 0.20
N GLN A 77 -6.34 -3.95 0.56
CA GLN A 77 -5.22 -3.13 1.01
C GLN A 77 -4.49 -3.75 2.20
N LEU A 78 -5.22 -4.24 3.21
CA LEU A 78 -4.62 -4.95 4.35
C LEU A 78 -3.82 -6.17 3.87
N GLY A 79 -4.41 -7.00 3.01
CA GLY A 79 -3.76 -8.18 2.45
C GLY A 79 -2.47 -7.83 1.70
N VAL A 80 -2.50 -6.80 0.84
CA VAL A 80 -1.34 -6.32 0.08
C VAL A 80 -0.25 -5.82 1.02
N VAL A 81 -0.59 -4.92 1.96
CA VAL A 81 0.38 -4.34 2.91
C VAL A 81 1.05 -5.41 3.76
N ILE A 82 0.28 -6.36 4.28
CA ILE A 82 0.83 -7.49 5.05
C ILE A 82 1.74 -8.35 4.17
N SER A 83 1.29 -8.71 2.97
CA SER A 83 2.01 -9.62 2.08
C SER A 83 3.37 -9.07 1.66
N TYR A 84 3.41 -7.82 1.17
CA TYR A 84 4.70 -7.24 0.76
C TYR A 84 5.58 -6.92 1.98
N SER A 85 5.01 -6.61 3.15
CA SER A 85 5.81 -6.37 4.36
C SER A 85 6.51 -7.64 4.83
N ILE A 86 5.84 -8.79 4.79
CA ILE A 86 6.44 -10.09 5.08
C ILE A 86 7.54 -10.39 4.05
N LEU A 87 7.23 -10.25 2.76
CA LEU A 87 8.18 -10.49 1.69
C LEU A 87 9.45 -9.63 1.86
N LEU A 88 9.29 -8.33 2.07
CA LEU A 88 10.40 -7.40 2.22
C LEU A 88 11.15 -7.61 3.55
N SER A 89 10.49 -8.08 4.61
CA SER A 89 11.18 -8.47 5.85
C SER A 89 12.11 -9.67 5.66
N LEU A 90 11.78 -10.59 4.75
CA LEU A 90 12.61 -11.73 4.41
C LEU A 90 13.73 -11.37 3.43
N LEU A 91 13.42 -10.56 2.41
CA LEU A 91 14.35 -10.24 1.32
C LEU A 91 15.27 -9.06 1.62
N ALA A 92 14.79 -8.07 2.37
CA ALA A 92 15.52 -6.84 2.68
C ALA A 92 15.27 -6.37 4.14
N PRO A 93 15.64 -7.18 5.16
CA PRO A 93 15.36 -6.86 6.56
C PRO A 93 15.97 -5.52 7.02
N ALA A 94 17.01 -5.03 6.35
CA ALA A 94 17.59 -3.70 6.60
C ALA A 94 16.58 -2.55 6.47
N PHE A 95 15.46 -2.74 5.75
CA PHE A 95 14.39 -1.74 5.62
C PHE A 95 13.64 -1.48 6.95
N TRP A 96 13.83 -2.31 7.97
CA TRP A 96 13.37 -2.02 9.34
C TRP A 96 14.19 -0.92 10.03
N LEU A 97 15.50 -0.87 9.75
CA LEU A 97 16.45 0.06 10.36
C LEU A 97 16.77 1.27 9.47
N HIS A 98 16.12 1.37 8.32
CA HIS A 98 16.30 2.49 7.40
C HIS A 98 15.81 3.80 8.04
N PRO A 99 16.52 4.93 7.89
CA PRO A 99 16.19 6.20 8.58
C PRO A 99 14.79 6.73 8.24
N PHE A 100 14.29 6.43 7.04
CA PHE A 100 12.93 6.82 6.63
C PHE A 100 11.85 5.78 6.99
N GLY A 101 12.20 4.68 7.67
CA GLY A 101 11.30 3.64 8.17
C GLY A 101 10.29 3.07 7.17
N PRO A 102 10.68 2.58 5.97
CA PRO A 102 9.73 2.05 4.98
C PRO A 102 8.82 0.94 5.54
N LEU A 103 9.38 -0.02 6.29
CA LEU A 103 8.59 -1.11 6.88
C LEU A 103 7.84 -0.68 8.14
N SER A 104 8.44 0.13 9.01
CA SER A 104 7.79 0.56 10.25
C SER A 104 6.58 1.46 10.01
N LYS A 105 6.58 2.24 8.92
CA LYS A 105 5.42 3.04 8.48
C LYS A 105 4.21 2.20 8.06
N ASN A 106 4.40 0.93 7.70
CA ASN A 106 3.26 0.06 7.35
C ASN A 106 2.36 -0.24 8.55
N LEU A 107 2.90 -0.21 9.78
CA LEU A 107 2.10 -0.45 10.99
C LEU A 107 0.99 0.62 11.19
N PRO A 108 1.28 1.93 11.23
CA PRO A 108 0.22 2.93 11.31
C PRO A 108 -0.68 2.96 10.06
N ILE A 109 -0.17 2.60 8.88
CA ILE A 109 -0.99 2.46 7.67
C ILE A 109 -2.03 1.34 7.84
N LEU A 110 -1.62 0.16 8.32
CA LEU A 110 -2.53 -0.95 8.61
C LEU A 110 -3.61 -0.56 9.62
N VAL A 111 -3.23 0.16 10.68
CA VAL A 111 -4.18 0.66 11.67
C VAL A 111 -5.18 1.62 11.02
N LEU A 112 -4.73 2.55 10.16
CA LEU A 112 -5.62 3.50 9.49
C LEU A 112 -6.60 2.79 8.53
N ILE A 113 -6.13 1.81 7.76
CA ILE A 113 -6.98 0.99 6.88
C ILE A 113 -8.02 0.22 7.72
N TRP A 114 -7.60 -0.39 8.83
CA TRP A 114 -8.49 -1.11 9.72
C TRP A 114 -9.55 -0.20 10.37
N LEU A 115 -9.17 1.00 10.78
CA LEU A 115 -10.10 1.99 11.32
C LEU A 115 -11.14 2.42 10.27
N LEU A 116 -10.71 2.64 9.02
CA LEU A 116 -11.60 2.98 7.91
C LEU A 116 -12.59 1.84 7.61
N LEU A 117 -12.09 0.60 7.59
CA LEU A 117 -12.91 -0.62 7.42
C LEU A 117 -13.95 -0.75 8.55
N ARG A 118 -13.52 -0.59 9.80
CA ARG A 118 -14.40 -0.69 10.97
C ARG A 118 -15.46 0.42 11.00
N ASP A 119 -15.11 1.64 10.59
CA ASP A 119 -16.08 2.74 10.49
C ASP A 119 -17.12 2.48 9.39
N HIS A 120 -16.71 1.86 8.28
CA HIS A 120 -17.62 1.46 7.21
C HIS A 120 -18.62 0.39 7.68
N ASP A 121 -18.14 -0.71 8.29
CA ASP A 121 -18.99 -1.80 8.77
C ASP A 121 -20.04 -1.30 9.78
N LYS A 122 -19.64 -0.44 10.73
CA LYS A 122 -20.57 0.19 11.70
C LYS A 122 -21.67 1.01 11.04
N ARG A 123 -21.38 1.69 9.93
CA ARG A 123 -22.39 2.50 9.22
C ARG A 123 -23.39 1.62 8.48
N THR A 124 -22.93 0.50 7.93
CA THR A 124 -23.79 -0.48 7.25
C THR A 124 -24.73 -1.20 8.23
N GLU A 125 -24.31 -1.44 9.47
CA GLU A 125 -25.17 -2.03 10.52
C GLU A 125 -26.31 -1.09 10.97
N LEU A 126 -26.18 0.23 10.74
CA LEU A 126 -27.14 1.25 11.18
C LEU A 126 -28.14 1.67 10.10
N THR A 127 -28.02 1.14 8.88
CA THR A 127 -28.87 1.45 7.71
C THR A 127 -29.74 0.27 7.33
#